data_AF-A0A4Z9PDW4-F1
#
_entry.id   AF-A0A4Z9PDW4-F1
#
_cell.length_a   1.000
_cell.length_b   1.000
_cell.length_c   1.000
_cell.angle_alpha   90.00
_cell.angle_beta   90.00
_cell.angle_gamma   90.00
#
_symmetry.space_group_name_H-M   'P 1'
#
loop_
_entity.id
_entity.type
_entity.pdbx_description
1 polymer ?
#
loop_
_entity_poly.entity_id
_entity_poly.type
_entity_poly.pdbx_seq_one_letter_code
_entity_poly.pdbx_strand_id
1 'polypeptide(L)'
;MAKSPAERKAAQRARQAEAGNRKLELQLDEQELEMLARNCAARRPGRAPYEMAEYIALLIRQDDSCVRGRIKSISANRCGKCGDALPVESCPCDGDSACWVTRGWHDTKLSV
;
A
#
# COMPACT_ATOMS: atom_id res chain seq x y z
N MET A 1 -5.79 39.63 17.87
CA MET A 1 -6.75 39.03 16.92
C MET A 1 -6.80 37.52 17.19
N ALA A 2 -7.98 36.96 17.44
CA ALA A 2 -8.12 35.50 17.55
C ALA A 2 -8.01 34.87 16.16
N LYS A 3 -7.20 33.81 16.02
CA LYS A 3 -7.03 33.09 14.74
C LYS A 3 -8.38 32.54 14.27
N SER A 4 -8.70 32.77 13.00
CA SER A 4 -9.87 32.19 12.36
C SER A 4 -9.84 30.65 12.40
N PRO A 5 -11.00 29.98 12.28
CA PRO A 5 -11.04 28.51 12.20
C PRO A 5 -10.18 27.95 11.05
N ALA A 6 -10.08 28.68 9.93
CA ALA A 6 -9.28 28.30 8.78
C ALA A 6 -7.76 28.36 9.10
N GLU A 7 -7.30 29.45 9.73
CA GLU A 7 -5.90 29.59 10.16
C GLU A 7 -5.51 28.55 11.22
N ARG A 8 -6.45 28.18 12.12
CA ARG A 8 -6.24 27.11 13.10
C ARG A 8 -6.06 25.74 12.44
N LYS A 9 -6.91 25.39 11.48
CA LYS A 9 -6.77 24.15 10.69
C LYS A 9 -5.49 24.15 9.84
N ALA A 10 -5.12 25.29 9.25
CA ALA A 10 -3.88 25.42 8.49
C ALA A 10 -2.65 25.22 9.38
N ALA A 11 -2.60 25.85 10.56
CA ALA A 11 -1.53 25.66 11.52
C ALA A 11 -1.47 24.22 12.06
N GLN A 12 -2.61 23.55 12.24
CA GLN A 12 -2.65 22.14 12.60
C GLN A 12 -2.05 21.25 11.50
N ARG A 13 -2.43 21.47 10.24
CA ARG A 13 -1.85 20.75 9.11
C ARG A 13 -0.35 21.01 8.95
N ALA A 14 0.11 22.25 9.17
CA ALA A 14 1.52 22.60 9.14
C ALA A 14 2.31 21.82 10.20
N ARG A 15 1.84 21.78 11.45
CA ARG A 15 2.47 20.99 12.53
C ARG A 15 2.46 19.49 12.25
N GLN A 16 1.38 18.97 11.67
CA GLN A 16 1.33 17.56 11.26
C GLN A 16 2.35 17.27 10.14
N ALA A 17 2.46 18.16 9.15
CA ALA A 17 3.42 18.04 8.06
C ALA A 17 4.88 18.15 8.55
N GLU A 18 5.18 19.07 9.47
CA GLU A 18 6.48 19.16 10.15
C GLU A 18 6.82 17.87 10.90
N ALA A 19 5.83 17.22 11.52
CA ALA A 19 5.98 15.92 12.14
C ALA A 19 6.01 14.74 11.14
N GLY A 20 6.06 15.01 9.83
CA GLY A 20 6.07 14.01 8.76
C GLY A 20 4.71 13.34 8.49
N ASN A 21 3.66 13.72 9.22
CA ASN A 21 2.32 13.17 9.07
C ASN A 21 1.60 13.82 7.90
N ARG A 22 1.05 13.00 7.00
CA ARG A 22 0.16 13.44 5.94
C ARG A 22 -1.22 12.84 6.16
N LYS A 23 -2.27 13.67 6.07
CA LYS A 23 -3.65 13.21 6.13
C LYS A 23 -4.05 12.65 4.76
N LEU A 24 -4.49 11.41 4.74
CA LEU A 24 -5.15 10.78 3.60
C LEU A 24 -6.66 10.73 3.88
N GLU A 25 -7.47 11.12 2.91
CA GLU A 25 -8.93 10.98 2.96
C GLU A 25 -9.33 9.90 1.94
N LEU A 26 -10.11 8.92 2.38
CA LEU A 26 -10.53 7.77 1.59
C LEU A 26 -12.05 7.70 1.62
N GLN A 27 -12.64 7.52 0.45
CA GLN A 27 -14.06 7.22 0.31
C GLN A 27 -14.19 5.73 0.04
N LEU A 28 -14.98 5.06 0.87
CA LEU A 28 -15.28 3.64 0.76
C LEU A 28 -16.77 3.48 0.47
N ASP A 29 -17.13 2.50 -0.35
CA ASP A 29 -18.53 2.11 -0.51
C ASP A 29 -19.04 1.32 0.71
N GLU A 30 -20.34 1.03 0.73
CA GLU A 30 -20.99 0.32 1.84
C GLU A 30 -20.41 -1.09 2.02
N GLN A 31 -20.14 -1.79 0.91
CA GLN A 31 -19.58 -3.13 0.93
C GLN A 31 -18.16 -3.13 1.51
N GLU A 32 -17.31 -2.19 1.11
CA GLU A 32 -15.95 -2.01 1.62
C GLU A 32 -15.95 -1.65 3.11
N LEU A 33 -16.89 -0.82 3.57
CA LEU A 33 -17.04 -0.48 5.00
C LEU A 33 -17.45 -1.69 5.83
N GLU A 34 -18.40 -2.50 5.34
CA GLU A 34 -18.77 -3.76 6.01
C GLU A 34 -17.60 -4.73 6.08
N MET A 35 -16.86 -4.89 4.98
CA MET A 35 -15.65 -5.70 4.94
C MET A 35 -14.62 -5.22 5.97
N LEU A 36 -14.42 -3.90 6.07
CA LEU A 36 -13.48 -3.29 7.02
C LEU A 36 -13.90 -3.57 8.47
N ALA A 37 -15.16 -3.30 8.82
CA ALA A 37 -15.69 -3.51 10.16
C ALA A 37 -15.63 -4.98 10.59
N ARG A 38 -16.06 -5.89 9.71
CA ARG A 38 -15.98 -7.34 9.93
C ARG A 38 -14.54 -7.78 10.20
N ASN A 39 -13.59 -7.33 9.38
CA ASN A 39 -12.20 -7.72 9.50
C ASN A 39 -11.53 -7.16 10.77
N CYS A 40 -11.91 -5.96 11.22
CA CYS A 40 -11.42 -5.38 12.48
C CYS A 40 -11.75 -6.27 13.68
N ALA A 41 -12.96 -6.83 13.72
CA ALA A 41 -13.38 -7.76 14.77
C ALA A 41 -12.74 -9.15 14.60
N ALA A 42 -12.77 -9.70 13.39
CA ALA A 42 -12.31 -11.07 13.11
C ALA A 42 -10.82 -11.29 13.46
N ARG A 43 -9.99 -10.26 13.37
CA ARG A 43 -8.55 -10.33 13.66
C ARG A 43 -8.19 -10.23 15.15
N ARG A 44 -9.16 -9.94 16.03
CA ARG A 44 -8.94 -9.84 17.48
C ARG A 44 -9.98 -10.64 18.28
N PRO A 45 -10.08 -11.96 18.07
CA PRO A 45 -11.07 -12.78 18.79
C PRO A 45 -10.87 -12.66 20.32
N GLY A 46 -11.96 -12.40 21.04
CA GLY A 46 -11.96 -12.24 22.49
C GLY A 46 -11.37 -10.91 22.99
N ARG A 47 -11.12 -9.93 22.11
CA ARG A 47 -10.69 -8.58 22.47
C ARG A 47 -11.50 -7.52 21.73
N ALA A 48 -11.35 -6.26 22.15
CA ALA A 48 -11.92 -5.14 21.41
C ALA A 48 -11.38 -5.14 19.97
N PRO A 49 -12.26 -4.93 18.96
CA PRO A 49 -11.85 -4.77 17.57
C PRO A 49 -10.79 -3.68 17.39
N TYR A 50 -10.11 -3.70 16.24
CA TYR A 50 -9.29 -2.56 15.84
C TYR A 50 -10.17 -1.33 15.54
N GLU A 51 -9.63 -0.14 15.79
CA GLU A 51 -10.15 1.07 15.17
C GLU A 51 -9.88 1.03 13.67
N MET A 52 -10.82 1.51 12.84
CA MET A 52 -10.73 1.40 11.38
C MET A 52 -9.42 1.99 10.82
N ALA A 53 -9.03 3.17 11.32
CA ALA A 53 -7.79 3.82 10.90
C ALA A 53 -6.53 3.06 11.37
N GLU A 54 -6.56 2.46 12.56
CA GLU A 54 -5.49 1.60 13.05
C GLU A 54 -5.34 0.36 12.16
N TYR A 55 -6.46 -0.28 11.83
CA TYR A 55 -6.47 -1.46 10.98
C TYR A 55 -5.89 -1.18 9.59
N ILE A 56 -6.29 -0.08 8.93
CA ILE A 56 -5.72 0.34 7.64
C ILE A 56 -4.21 0.60 7.76
N ALA A 57 -3.76 1.31 8.80
CA ALA A 57 -2.34 1.57 9.02
C ALA A 57 -1.53 0.29 9.27
N LEU A 58 -2.11 -0.72 9.90
CA LEU A 58 -1.49 -2.04 10.07
C LEU A 58 -1.44 -2.82 8.76
N LEU A 59 -2.51 -2.78 7.96
CA LEU A 59 -2.53 -3.41 6.64
C LEU A 59 -1.45 -2.85 5.71
N ILE A 60 -1.22 -1.53 5.70
CA ILE A 60 -0.13 -0.91 4.93
C ILE A 60 1.22 -1.51 5.33
N ARG A 61 1.49 -1.66 6.63
CA ARG A 61 2.76 -2.24 7.10
C ARG A 61 2.90 -3.71 6.75
N GLN A 62 1.80 -4.46 6.82
CA GLN A 62 1.79 -5.88 6.45
C GLN A 62 2.05 -6.04 4.95
N ASP A 63 1.35 -5.28 4.12
CA ASP A 63 1.53 -5.28 2.67
C ASP A 63 2.96 -4.89 2.27
N ASP A 64 3.48 -3.82 2.86
CA ASP A 64 4.85 -3.35 2.64
C ASP A 64 5.91 -4.41 3.03
N SER A 65 5.67 -5.17 4.10
CA SER A 65 6.50 -6.33 4.45
C SER A 65 6.38 -7.46 3.43
N CYS A 66 5.16 -7.78 2.99
CA CYS A 66 4.89 -8.84 2.02
C CYS A 66 5.53 -8.54 0.66
N VAL A 67 5.34 -7.33 0.12
CA VAL A 67 5.88 -6.94 -1.19
C VAL A 67 7.40 -6.89 -1.17
N ARG A 68 8.03 -6.39 -0.09
CA ARG A 68 9.49 -6.44 0.05
C ARG A 68 10.01 -7.88 0.06
N GLY A 69 9.34 -8.78 0.77
CA GLY A 69 9.67 -10.20 0.77
C GLY A 69 9.55 -10.81 -0.64
N ARG A 70 8.47 -10.51 -1.35
CA ARG A 70 8.21 -10.98 -2.72
C ARG A 70 9.27 -10.48 -3.69
N ILE A 71 9.57 -9.19 -3.69
CA ILE A 71 10.61 -8.57 -4.53
C ILE A 71 11.97 -9.23 -4.25
N LYS A 72 12.34 -9.40 -2.98
CA LYS A 72 13.58 -10.09 -2.60
C LYS A 72 13.66 -11.52 -3.11
N SER A 73 12.54 -12.26 -3.10
CA SER A 73 12.48 -13.63 -3.64
C SER A 73 12.65 -13.64 -5.17
N ILE A 74 12.06 -12.67 -5.86
CA ILE A 74 12.11 -12.57 -7.32
C ILE A 74 13.49 -12.11 -7.79
N SER A 75 14.19 -11.27 -7.02
CA SER A 75 15.49 -10.73 -7.39
C SER A 75 16.63 -11.76 -7.47
N ALA A 76 16.39 -12.99 -7.03
CA ALA A 76 17.29 -14.12 -7.29
C ALA A 76 17.29 -14.56 -8.77
N ASN A 77 16.26 -14.19 -9.53
CA ASN A 77 16.08 -14.55 -10.92
C ASN A 77 16.42 -13.39 -11.86
N ARG A 78 16.55 -13.72 -13.15
CA ARG A 78 16.84 -12.77 -14.23
C ARG A 78 15.76 -12.81 -15.29
N CYS A 79 15.57 -11.72 -16.01
CA CYS A 79 14.68 -11.67 -17.16
C CYS A 79 15.19 -12.62 -18.25
N GLY A 80 14.31 -13.45 -18.81
CA GLY A 80 14.67 -14.40 -19.87
C GLY A 80 15.05 -13.76 -21.21
N LYS A 81 14.92 -12.43 -21.34
CA LYS A 81 15.23 -11.68 -22.57
C LYS A 81 16.42 -10.74 -22.44
N CYS A 82 16.36 -9.75 -21.54
CA CYS A 82 17.50 -8.86 -21.33
C CYS A 82 18.56 -9.43 -20.38
N GLY A 83 18.26 -10.47 -19.59
CA GLY A 83 19.20 -11.04 -18.62
C GLY A 83 19.39 -10.20 -17.35
N ASP A 84 18.72 -9.06 -17.23
CA ASP A 84 18.79 -8.20 -16.05
C ASP A 84 18.12 -8.85 -14.83
N ALA A 85 18.58 -8.45 -13.63
CA ALA A 85 18.01 -8.92 -12.38
C ALA A 85 16.56 -8.43 -12.23
N LEU A 86 15.68 -9.33 -11.81
CA LEU A 86 14.27 -8.99 -11.61
C LEU A 86 14.06 -8.21 -10.29
N PRO A 87 12.98 -7.43 -10.15
CA PRO A 87 12.08 -7.00 -11.22
C PRO A 87 12.76 -5.97 -12.14
N VAL A 88 12.52 -6.11 -13.44
CA VAL A 88 13.03 -5.19 -14.45
C VAL A 88 11.95 -4.17 -14.78
N GLU A 89 12.29 -2.87 -14.76
CA GLU A 89 11.34 -1.78 -15.05
C GLU A 89 11.18 -1.52 -16.55
N SER A 90 12.22 -1.78 -17.35
CA SER A 90 12.22 -1.57 -18.80
C SER A 90 13.05 -2.64 -19.51
N CYS A 91 12.50 -3.20 -20.59
CA CYS A 91 13.15 -4.24 -21.38
C CYS A 91 12.89 -3.99 -22.87
N PRO A 92 13.92 -4.03 -23.74
CA PRO A 92 13.72 -3.89 -25.20
C PRO A 92 12.80 -4.95 -25.83
N CYS A 93 12.57 -6.06 -25.13
CA CYS A 93 11.73 -7.16 -25.58
C CYS A 93 10.34 -7.15 -24.93
N ASP A 94 9.87 -5.99 -24.46
CA ASP A 94 8.48 -5.86 -24.00
C ASP A 94 7.50 -6.18 -25.14
N GLY A 95 6.53 -7.06 -24.85
CA GLY A 95 5.65 -7.73 -25.80
C GLY A 95 5.96 -9.22 -25.96
N ASP A 96 7.17 -9.68 -25.60
CA ASP A 96 7.51 -11.10 -25.63
C ASP A 96 7.03 -11.83 -24.37
N SER A 97 6.44 -13.03 -24.55
CA SER A 97 5.93 -13.85 -23.46
C SER A 97 6.94 -14.23 -22.38
N ALA A 98 8.24 -14.27 -22.69
CA ALA A 98 9.32 -14.57 -21.75
C ALA A 98 9.95 -13.31 -21.12
N CYS A 99 9.45 -12.11 -21.45
CA CYS A 99 9.87 -10.86 -20.85
C CYS A 99 9.16 -10.62 -19.50
N TRP A 100 9.93 -10.22 -18.49
CA TRP A 100 9.39 -9.85 -17.17
C TRP A 100 8.44 -8.65 -17.24
N VAL A 101 8.75 -7.62 -18.02
CA VAL A 101 7.90 -6.42 -18.14
C VAL A 101 6.53 -6.79 -18.69
N THR A 102 6.45 -7.78 -19.58
CA THR A 102 5.20 -8.16 -20.24
C THR A 102 4.29 -8.99 -19.32
N ARG A 103 4.83 -10.00 -18.62
CA ARG A 103 4.03 -10.93 -17.81
C ARG A 103 4.46 -11.03 -16.34
N GLY A 104 5.71 -10.75 -16.04
CA GLY A 104 6.29 -10.90 -14.70
C GLY A 104 5.72 -9.92 -13.68
N TRP A 105 5.31 -8.71 -14.07
CA TRP A 105 4.66 -7.76 -13.14
C TRP A 105 3.37 -8.31 -12.50
N HIS A 106 2.74 -9.34 -13.09
CA HIS A 106 1.62 -10.04 -12.47
C HIS A 106 1.99 -10.73 -11.16
N ASP A 107 3.27 -11.05 -10.94
CA ASP A 107 3.76 -11.64 -9.69
C ASP A 107 3.89 -10.64 -8.54
N THR A 108 3.82 -9.34 -8.84
CA THR A 108 3.97 -8.24 -7.86
C THR A 108 2.72 -7.39 -7.71
N LYS A 109 1.72 -7.53 -8.60
CA LYS A 109 0.48 -6.75 -8.52
C LYS A 109 -0.46 -7.29 -7.45
N LEU A 110 -1.28 -6.39 -6.90
CA LEU A 110 -2.43 -6.79 -6.09
C LEU A 110 -3.56 -7.31 -6.98
N SER A 111 -4.28 -8.30 -6.48
CA SER A 111 -5.50 -8.86 -7.07
C SER A 111 -6.60 -8.87 -6.02
N VAL A 112 -7.82 -8.53 -6.42
CA VAL A 112 -9.03 -8.55 -5.59
C VAL A 112 -9.89 -9.74 -5.98
#